data_AF-A0A544YCA8-F1
#
_entry.id   AF-A0A544YCA8-F1
#
_cell.length_a   1.000
_cell.length_b   1.000
_cell.length_c   1.000
_cell.angle_alpha   90.00
_cell.angle_beta   90.00
_cell.angle_gamma   90.00
#
_symmetry.space_group_name_H-M   'P 1'
#
loop_
_entity.id
_entity.type
_entity.pdbx_description
1 polymer ?
#
loop_
_entity_poly.entity_id
_entity_poly.type
_entity_poly.pdbx_seq_one_letter_code
_entity_poly.pdbx_strand_id
1 'polypeptide(L)'
;MSRTIDDSPRATAPETARWAPGGPSRGTVVLLHGRGEHPRLYDRLGKRLSGDGYTVVAPALDAGPPDLSALFGPDDTAPRVLAGSDSGALAAARLAEHRPAAIAGLILAGLPLGPPDRPPLDQDAELTARTACGVHTALLSRDPGFRWGALDEPLDPPPPAWRLPRLPTLVLHGEADMIAPVRPVKALVRRHPSATLVVTPGGAHDVLNDKDHRSVAARIVLFLESLGGRSTPAQRPQRAASGAWRPSVMNISARSDYAVRAAIHLAGTGDTPTKCETIARAQDIPLTFLNGLLGSLRQAGLVHSQRGCEGGYWLARPAESISVADVMRAVEGPLAAVQGGAPGDLAYTGDARPLRDVWVALQRSLESMLEQVTLRHLLDGDLPDDLLRHIKGAP
;
A
#
# COMPACT_ATOMS: atom_id res chain seq x y z
N MET A 1 -54.09 -19.77 25.18
CA MET A 1 -52.68 -20.18 25.38
C MET A 1 -51.90 -19.84 24.11
N SER A 2 -51.47 -18.58 23.97
CA SER A 2 -50.61 -18.17 22.86
C SER A 2 -49.17 -18.56 23.16
N ARG A 3 -48.57 -19.37 22.28
CA ARG A 3 -47.12 -19.57 22.24
C ARG A 3 -46.52 -18.41 21.46
N THR A 4 -45.80 -17.54 22.17
CA THR A 4 -44.91 -16.56 21.56
C THR A 4 -43.75 -17.31 20.92
N ILE A 5 -43.66 -17.28 19.60
CA ILE A 5 -42.48 -17.73 18.86
C ILE A 5 -41.45 -16.63 19.03
N ASP A 6 -40.36 -16.96 19.73
CA ASP A 6 -39.16 -16.13 19.83
C ASP A 6 -38.48 -16.15 18.45
N ASP A 7 -38.73 -15.10 17.67
CA ASP A 7 -38.20 -14.88 16.32
C ASP A 7 -36.94 -14.00 16.36
N SER A 8 -36.13 -14.17 17.42
CA SER A 8 -34.79 -13.59 17.47
C SER A 8 -33.91 -14.27 16.42
N PRO A 9 -33.31 -13.53 15.46
CA PRO A 9 -32.41 -14.14 14.48
C PRO A 9 -31.24 -14.78 15.23
N ARG A 10 -31.17 -16.12 15.21
CA ARG A 10 -29.98 -16.85 15.62
C ARG A 10 -28.82 -16.34 14.77
N ALA A 11 -27.87 -15.64 15.39
CA ALA A 11 -26.61 -15.30 14.77
C ALA A 11 -25.98 -16.59 14.25
N THR A 12 -25.96 -16.76 12.93
CA THR A 12 -25.23 -17.84 12.27
C THR A 12 -23.77 -17.75 12.72
N ALA A 13 -23.20 -18.86 13.21
CA ALA A 13 -21.81 -18.90 13.63
C ALA A 13 -20.91 -18.31 12.52
N PRO A 14 -19.84 -17.57 12.86
CA PRO A 14 -18.96 -17.02 11.85
C PRO A 14 -18.36 -18.18 11.05
N GLU A 15 -18.65 -18.23 9.75
CA GLU A 15 -18.10 -19.24 8.84
C GLU A 15 -16.77 -18.76 8.24
N THR A 16 -15.89 -19.71 7.92
CA THR A 16 -14.68 -19.44 7.15
C THR A 16 -15.05 -18.84 5.80
N ALA A 17 -14.47 -17.69 5.48
CA ALA A 17 -14.67 -17.03 4.19
C ALA A 17 -13.54 -17.37 3.22
N ARG A 18 -13.89 -17.62 1.96
CA ARG A 18 -12.93 -17.87 0.88
C ARG A 18 -13.28 -17.03 -0.34
N TRP A 19 -12.29 -16.32 -0.87
CA TRP A 19 -12.39 -15.57 -2.11
C TRP A 19 -11.34 -16.12 -3.07
N ALA A 20 -11.75 -16.53 -4.26
CA ALA A 20 -10.89 -17.14 -5.26
C ALA A 20 -10.95 -16.35 -6.57
N PRO A 21 -9.84 -16.28 -7.32
CA PRO A 21 -9.85 -15.72 -8.67
C PRO A 21 -10.68 -16.61 -9.62
N GLY A 22 -11.10 -16.05 -10.76
CA GLY A 22 -11.78 -16.82 -11.81
C GLY A 22 -10.88 -17.80 -12.59
N GLY A 23 -9.59 -17.87 -12.26
CA GLY A 23 -8.58 -18.72 -12.91
C GLY A 23 -7.56 -19.27 -11.91
N PRO A 24 -6.37 -19.73 -12.36
CA PRO A 24 -5.33 -20.23 -11.48
C PRO A 24 -4.90 -19.18 -10.46
N SER A 25 -4.67 -19.63 -9.22
CA SER A 25 -4.22 -18.73 -8.16
C SER A 25 -2.73 -18.45 -8.26
N ARG A 26 -2.34 -17.17 -8.10
CA ARG A 26 -0.94 -16.71 -8.01
C ARG A 26 -0.31 -16.96 -6.64
N GLY A 27 -1.10 -17.39 -5.66
CA GLY A 27 -0.70 -17.59 -4.27
C GLY A 27 -1.91 -17.53 -3.35
N THR A 28 -1.77 -18.11 -2.17
CA THR A 28 -2.82 -18.14 -1.15
C THR A 28 -2.46 -17.27 0.04
N VAL A 29 -3.36 -16.37 0.43
CA VAL A 29 -3.27 -15.52 1.61
C VAL A 29 -4.26 -16.03 2.66
N VAL A 30 -3.75 -16.52 3.77
CA VAL A 30 -4.57 -16.86 4.94
C VAL A 30 -4.61 -15.67 5.87
N LEU A 31 -5.78 -15.06 6.07
CA LEU A 31 -5.99 -13.83 6.82
C LEU A 31 -6.68 -14.10 8.16
N LEU A 32 -5.95 -13.87 9.26
CA LEU A 32 -6.47 -14.01 10.62
C LEU A 32 -7.07 -12.67 11.08
N HIS A 33 -8.34 -12.68 11.45
CA HIS A 33 -9.06 -11.46 11.83
C HIS A 33 -8.66 -10.94 13.23
N GLY A 34 -8.95 -9.66 13.49
CA GLY A 34 -8.71 -9.01 14.78
C GLY A 34 -9.75 -9.33 15.85
N ARG A 35 -9.56 -8.79 17.06
CA ARG A 35 -10.51 -8.92 18.18
C ARG A 35 -11.86 -8.32 17.83
N GLY A 36 -12.91 -9.10 18.07
CA GLY A 36 -14.31 -8.74 17.86
C GLY A 36 -14.76 -8.71 16.40
N GLU A 37 -13.87 -9.03 15.48
CA GLU A 37 -14.17 -9.15 14.06
C GLU A 37 -14.44 -10.61 13.67
N HIS A 38 -14.90 -10.81 12.44
CA HIS A 38 -15.12 -12.12 11.84
C HIS A 38 -14.77 -12.07 10.33
N PRO A 39 -14.62 -13.23 9.66
CA PRO A 39 -14.12 -13.30 8.28
C PRO A 39 -14.83 -12.40 7.27
N ARG A 40 -16.16 -12.25 7.37
CA ARG A 40 -16.96 -11.50 6.40
C ARG A 40 -16.71 -9.99 6.42
N LEU A 41 -16.13 -9.43 7.49
CA LEU A 41 -15.74 -8.01 7.53
C LEU A 41 -14.61 -7.68 6.54
N TYR A 42 -13.89 -8.69 6.08
CA TYR A 42 -12.81 -8.58 5.10
C TYR A 42 -13.26 -8.79 3.65
N ASP A 43 -14.57 -8.86 3.38
CA ASP A 43 -15.13 -9.13 2.06
C ASP A 43 -14.56 -8.23 0.97
N ARG A 44 -14.31 -6.96 1.32
CA ARG A 44 -13.74 -5.97 0.41
C ARG A 44 -12.29 -6.31 0.05
N LEU A 45 -11.45 -6.59 1.04
CA LEU A 45 -10.04 -6.93 0.83
C LEU A 45 -9.93 -8.26 0.09
N GLY A 46 -10.70 -9.26 0.51
CA GLY A 46 -10.77 -10.58 -0.13
C GLY A 46 -11.11 -10.50 -1.62
N LYS A 47 -12.21 -9.79 -1.97
CA LYS A 47 -12.59 -9.55 -3.37
C LYS A 47 -11.54 -8.79 -4.18
N ARG A 48 -10.84 -7.85 -3.53
CA ARG A 48 -9.79 -7.08 -4.22
C ARG A 48 -8.60 -7.96 -4.57
N LEU A 49 -8.04 -8.68 -3.59
CA LEU A 49 -6.89 -9.55 -3.81
C LEU A 49 -7.23 -10.71 -4.75
N SER A 50 -8.46 -11.24 -4.69
CA SER A 50 -8.91 -12.27 -5.64
C SER A 50 -9.09 -11.73 -7.04
N GLY A 51 -9.50 -10.47 -7.19
CA GLY A 51 -9.48 -9.77 -8.48
C GLY A 51 -8.06 -9.61 -9.05
N ASP A 52 -7.05 -9.49 -8.19
CA ASP A 52 -5.63 -9.41 -8.55
C ASP A 52 -4.95 -10.81 -8.67
N GLY A 53 -5.73 -11.90 -8.60
CA GLY A 53 -5.29 -13.27 -8.88
C GLY A 53 -4.92 -14.13 -7.66
N TYR A 54 -5.18 -13.68 -6.43
CA TYR A 54 -4.81 -14.39 -5.21
C TYR A 54 -6.00 -15.09 -4.56
N THR A 55 -5.79 -16.30 -4.06
CA THR A 55 -6.79 -16.92 -3.18
C THR A 55 -6.66 -16.28 -1.81
N VAL A 56 -7.77 -15.85 -1.21
CA VAL A 56 -7.80 -15.36 0.17
C VAL A 56 -8.70 -16.27 0.99
N VAL A 57 -8.21 -16.70 2.15
CA VAL A 57 -8.95 -17.54 3.09
C VAL A 57 -8.90 -16.87 4.45
N ALA A 58 -10.05 -16.52 5.00
CA ALA A 58 -10.18 -16.00 6.36
C ALA A 58 -10.92 -17.04 7.22
N PRO A 59 -10.21 -17.80 8.07
CA PRO A 59 -10.85 -18.78 8.93
C PRO A 59 -11.68 -18.09 10.02
N ALA A 60 -12.78 -18.73 10.39
CA ALA A 60 -13.39 -18.44 11.68
C ALA A 60 -12.43 -18.90 12.78
N LEU A 61 -12.09 -18.01 13.71
CA LEU A 61 -11.16 -18.33 14.79
C LEU A 61 -11.95 -18.84 16.01
N ASP A 62 -11.91 -20.15 16.23
CA ASP A 62 -12.36 -20.79 17.47
C ASP A 62 -11.29 -20.69 18.56
N ALA A 63 -11.53 -21.31 19.73
CA ALA A 63 -10.55 -21.44 20.81
C ALA A 63 -9.39 -22.39 20.42
N GLY A 64 -8.50 -21.98 19.51
CA GLY A 64 -7.32 -22.73 19.10
C GLY A 64 -6.64 -22.18 17.85
N PRO A 65 -5.36 -22.53 17.60
CA PRO A 65 -4.68 -22.13 16.37
C PRO A 65 -5.33 -22.84 15.15
N PRO A 66 -5.54 -22.13 14.03
CA PRO A 66 -6.15 -22.72 12.85
C PRO A 66 -5.22 -23.75 12.19
N ASP A 67 -5.82 -24.81 11.63
CA ASP A 67 -5.09 -25.79 10.83
C ASP A 67 -4.69 -25.19 9.48
N LEU A 68 -3.46 -24.68 9.40
CA LEU A 68 -2.90 -24.07 8.19
C LEU A 68 -2.84 -25.04 7.01
N SER A 69 -2.72 -26.36 7.25
CA SER A 69 -2.63 -27.35 6.17
C SER A 69 -3.94 -27.44 5.39
N ALA A 70 -5.07 -27.38 6.10
CA ALA A 70 -6.40 -27.31 5.51
C ALA A 70 -6.66 -25.98 4.78
N LEU A 71 -6.07 -24.86 5.26
CA LEU A 71 -6.33 -23.53 4.70
C LEU A 71 -5.53 -23.23 3.42
N PHE A 72 -4.27 -23.64 3.33
CA PHE A 72 -3.44 -23.46 2.13
C PHE A 72 -3.74 -24.50 1.03
N GLY A 73 -4.31 -25.66 1.39
CA GLY A 73 -4.53 -26.76 0.47
C GLY A 73 -3.27 -27.60 0.22
N PRO A 74 -3.42 -28.90 -0.08
CA PRO A 74 -2.31 -29.84 -0.16
C PRO A 74 -1.36 -29.57 -1.34
N ASP A 75 -1.88 -29.10 -2.49
CA ASP A 75 -1.13 -28.97 -3.76
C ASP A 75 -0.75 -27.52 -4.12
N ASP A 76 -0.82 -26.60 -3.17
CA ASP A 76 -0.46 -25.20 -3.44
C ASP A 76 1.05 -25.05 -3.56
N THR A 77 1.53 -25.03 -4.81
CA THR A 77 2.92 -24.76 -5.20
C THR A 77 3.21 -23.26 -5.29
N ALA A 78 2.18 -22.42 -5.21
CA ALA A 78 2.31 -20.98 -5.23
C ALA A 78 2.67 -20.43 -3.82
N PRO A 79 3.10 -19.16 -3.72
CA PRO A 79 3.45 -18.56 -2.45
C PRO A 79 2.30 -18.62 -1.43
N ARG A 80 2.57 -19.25 -0.28
CA ARG A 80 1.68 -19.31 0.89
C ARG A 80 2.00 -18.16 1.84
N VAL A 81 1.03 -17.30 2.11
CA VAL A 81 1.22 -16.08 2.90
C VAL A 81 0.29 -16.09 4.10
N LEU A 82 0.83 -15.79 5.27
CA LEU A 82 0.03 -15.52 6.46
C LEU A 82 -0.15 -14.01 6.60
N ALA A 83 -1.40 -13.61 6.80
CA ALA A 83 -1.78 -12.24 7.06
C ALA A 83 -2.58 -12.17 8.36
N GLY A 84 -2.54 -11.03 9.06
CA GLY A 84 -3.44 -10.81 10.19
C GLY A 84 -3.61 -9.35 10.54
N SER A 85 -4.72 -9.06 11.21
CA SER A 85 -5.06 -7.75 11.78
C SER A 85 -5.12 -7.84 13.31
N ASP A 86 -4.62 -6.85 14.05
CA ASP A 86 -4.67 -6.80 15.53
C ASP A 86 -4.16 -8.11 16.18
N SER A 87 -5.01 -8.84 16.93
CA SER A 87 -4.69 -10.13 17.53
C SER A 87 -4.37 -11.21 16.50
N GLY A 88 -5.03 -11.17 15.34
CA GLY A 88 -4.73 -12.00 14.19
C GLY A 88 -3.32 -11.74 13.64
N ALA A 89 -2.82 -10.51 13.70
CA ALA A 89 -1.45 -10.20 13.32
C ALA A 89 -0.43 -10.84 14.28
N LEU A 90 -0.68 -10.77 15.59
CA LEU A 90 0.13 -11.49 16.59
C LEU A 90 0.10 -13.00 16.36
N ALA A 91 -1.08 -13.58 16.12
CA ALA A 91 -1.25 -15.00 15.85
C ALA A 91 -0.51 -15.43 14.57
N ALA A 92 -0.61 -14.65 13.49
CA ALA A 92 0.07 -14.92 12.22
C ALA A 92 1.60 -14.93 12.41
N ALA A 93 2.15 -13.96 13.14
CA ALA A 93 3.57 -13.91 13.43
C ALA A 93 4.04 -15.12 14.26
N ARG A 94 3.30 -15.49 15.31
CA ARG A 94 3.58 -16.67 16.15
C ARG A 94 3.50 -17.98 15.36
N LEU A 95 2.50 -18.14 14.50
CA LEU A 95 2.37 -19.33 13.66
C LEU A 95 3.54 -19.47 12.68
N ALA A 96 4.00 -18.36 12.11
CA ALA A 96 5.12 -18.35 11.19
C ALA A 96 6.46 -18.71 11.85
N GLU A 97 6.65 -18.42 13.14
CA GLU A 97 7.84 -18.85 13.90
C GLU A 97 7.95 -20.38 13.99
N HIS A 98 6.82 -21.06 14.15
CA HIS A 98 6.78 -22.52 14.35
C HIS A 98 6.77 -23.32 13.04
N ARG A 99 6.52 -22.67 11.89
CA ARG A 99 6.36 -23.30 10.56
C ARG A 99 7.01 -22.52 9.40
N PRO A 100 8.26 -22.00 9.52
CA PRO A 100 8.81 -21.05 8.54
C PRO A 100 9.03 -21.64 7.13
N ALA A 101 9.24 -22.95 7.01
CA ALA A 101 9.51 -23.60 5.71
C ALA A 101 8.29 -23.69 4.79
N ALA A 102 7.07 -23.50 5.32
CA ALA A 102 5.83 -23.59 4.56
C ALA A 102 5.25 -22.22 4.16
N ILE A 103 5.85 -21.11 4.61
CA ILE A 103 5.31 -19.76 4.46
C ILE A 103 6.30 -18.89 3.67
N ALA A 104 5.85 -18.29 2.59
CA ALA A 104 6.63 -17.44 1.70
C ALA A 104 6.74 -15.98 2.18
N GLY A 105 5.81 -15.51 3.02
CA GLY A 105 5.82 -14.17 3.57
C GLY A 105 4.74 -13.91 4.63
N LEU A 106 4.87 -12.78 5.31
CA LEU A 106 3.96 -12.31 6.36
C LEU A 106 3.38 -10.93 6.04
N ILE A 107 2.11 -10.71 6.39
CA ILE A 107 1.45 -9.39 6.36
C ILE A 107 0.85 -9.11 7.74
N LEU A 108 1.32 -8.08 8.43
CA LEU A 108 0.91 -7.77 9.80
C LEU A 108 0.29 -6.37 9.84
N ALA A 109 -1.01 -6.28 10.09
CA ALA A 109 -1.74 -5.02 10.17
C ALA A 109 -2.11 -4.68 11.62
N GLY A 110 -1.85 -3.43 12.05
CA GLY A 110 -2.24 -2.95 13.38
C GLY A 110 -1.61 -3.74 14.53
N LEU A 111 -0.37 -4.23 14.36
CA LEU A 111 0.28 -5.19 15.28
C LEU A 111 0.41 -4.65 16.72
N PRO A 112 -0.31 -5.22 17.71
CA PRO A 112 -0.26 -4.78 19.10
C PRO A 112 0.97 -5.36 19.82
N LEU A 113 1.97 -4.52 20.10
CA LEU A 113 3.23 -4.89 20.77
C LEU A 113 3.36 -4.34 22.19
N GLY A 114 2.30 -3.73 22.71
CA GLY A 114 2.28 -3.10 24.03
C GLY A 114 0.86 -2.79 24.46
N PRO A 115 0.67 -2.33 25.70
CA PRO A 115 -0.65 -1.95 26.18
C PRO A 115 -1.22 -0.79 25.36
N PRO A 116 -2.55 -0.74 25.18
CA PRO A 116 -3.21 0.41 24.58
C PRO A 116 -2.98 1.66 25.46
N ASP A 117 -2.67 2.79 24.84
CA ASP A 117 -2.45 4.07 25.54
C ASP A 117 -3.77 4.84 25.60
N ARG A 118 -4.82 4.20 26.13
CA ARG A 118 -6.18 4.74 26.18
C ARG A 118 -7.02 4.14 27.31
N PRO A 119 -8.06 4.87 27.80
CA PRO A 119 -9.09 4.29 28.65
C PRO A 119 -9.97 3.27 27.89
N PRO A 120 -10.78 2.45 28.59
CA PRO A 120 -11.83 1.64 27.99
C PRO A 120 -12.71 2.47 27.05
N LEU A 121 -13.14 1.88 25.94
CA LEU A 121 -13.89 2.59 24.92
C LEU A 121 -15.39 2.31 25.07
N ASP A 122 -16.21 3.34 24.95
CA ASP A 122 -17.60 3.15 24.57
C ASP A 122 -17.69 2.76 23.08
N GLN A 123 -18.90 2.48 22.59
CA GLN A 123 -19.10 2.02 21.22
C GLN A 123 -18.64 3.06 20.17
N ASP A 124 -18.91 4.34 20.39
CA ASP A 124 -18.56 5.40 19.45
C ASP A 124 -17.04 5.62 19.39
N ALA A 125 -16.38 5.55 20.55
CA ALA A 125 -14.95 5.63 20.67
C ALA A 125 -14.26 4.38 20.09
N GLU A 126 -14.86 3.19 20.21
CA GLU A 126 -14.39 1.96 19.56
C GLU A 126 -14.44 2.07 18.03
N LEU A 127 -15.55 2.57 17.48
CA LEU A 127 -15.65 2.82 16.03
C LEU A 127 -14.56 3.79 15.55
N THR A 128 -14.42 4.92 16.25
CA THR A 128 -13.44 5.97 15.91
C THR A 128 -12.01 5.45 16.00
N ALA A 129 -11.71 4.61 16.98
CA ALA A 129 -10.38 4.03 17.14
C ALA A 129 -10.07 2.95 16.08
N ARG A 130 -11.09 2.23 15.60
CA ARG A 130 -10.94 1.22 14.54
C ARG A 130 -10.73 1.83 13.17
N THR A 131 -11.59 2.76 12.75
CA THR A 131 -11.61 3.22 11.36
C THR A 131 -12.14 4.65 11.20
N ALA A 132 -11.58 5.41 10.26
CA ALA A 132 -12.15 6.66 9.78
C ALA A 132 -12.99 6.48 8.50
N CYS A 133 -13.15 5.24 8.01
CA CYS A 133 -13.97 4.95 6.84
C CYS A 133 -15.46 4.90 7.24
N GLY A 134 -16.23 5.90 6.82
CA GLY A 134 -17.68 5.94 7.11
C GLY A 134 -18.46 4.73 6.60
N VAL A 135 -18.03 4.12 5.49
CA VAL A 135 -18.65 2.88 4.97
C VAL A 135 -18.37 1.69 5.89
N HIS A 136 -17.14 1.55 6.38
CA HIS A 136 -16.80 0.45 7.29
C HIS A 136 -17.39 0.67 8.69
N THR A 137 -17.40 1.92 9.17
CA THR A 137 -18.10 2.30 10.40
C THR A 137 -19.57 1.86 10.35
N ALA A 138 -20.28 2.20 9.27
CA ALA A 138 -21.68 1.80 9.09
C ALA A 138 -21.88 0.28 8.97
N LEU A 139 -20.89 -0.46 8.45
CA LEU A 139 -20.90 -1.92 8.43
C LEU A 139 -20.81 -2.47 9.86
N LEU A 140 -19.79 -2.06 10.62
CA LEU A 140 -19.58 -2.51 12.01
C LEU A 140 -20.79 -2.22 12.89
N SER A 141 -21.39 -1.03 12.77
CA SER A 141 -22.58 -0.65 13.54
C SER A 141 -23.81 -1.53 13.29
N ARG A 142 -23.89 -2.20 12.13
CA ARG A 142 -25.06 -2.99 11.72
C ARG A 142 -24.79 -4.49 11.71
N ASP A 143 -23.54 -4.90 11.89
CA ASP A 143 -23.16 -6.31 11.81
C ASP A 143 -23.44 -7.02 13.15
N PRO A 144 -24.36 -8.00 13.18
CA PRO A 144 -24.68 -8.72 14.41
C PRO A 144 -23.57 -9.68 14.87
N GLY A 145 -22.61 -10.01 13.99
CA GLY A 145 -21.44 -10.83 14.29
C GLY A 145 -20.24 -10.02 14.82
N PHE A 146 -20.28 -8.70 14.71
CA PHE A 146 -19.27 -7.83 15.30
C PHE A 146 -19.45 -7.73 16.83
N ARG A 147 -18.37 -7.91 17.58
CA ARG A 147 -18.39 -7.93 19.04
C ARG A 147 -17.76 -6.69 19.63
N TRP A 148 -18.63 -5.83 20.17
CA TRP A 148 -18.28 -4.63 20.93
C TRP A 148 -17.46 -4.93 22.19
N GLY A 149 -16.59 -3.99 22.54
CA GLY A 149 -15.70 -4.06 23.71
C GLY A 149 -14.52 -5.02 23.54
N ALA A 150 -14.43 -5.75 22.42
CA ALA A 150 -13.40 -6.76 22.23
C ALA A 150 -11.98 -6.17 22.19
N LEU A 151 -11.80 -4.88 21.84
CA LEU A 151 -10.49 -4.23 21.90
C LEU A 151 -9.97 -4.00 23.33
N ASP A 152 -10.83 -4.09 24.35
CA ASP A 152 -10.45 -4.03 25.76
C ASP A 152 -10.03 -5.38 26.32
N GLU A 153 -10.23 -6.46 25.56
CA GLU A 153 -9.78 -7.78 25.98
C GLU A 153 -8.26 -7.85 26.04
N PRO A 154 -7.71 -8.44 27.11
CA PRO A 154 -6.28 -8.51 27.30
C PRO A 154 -5.64 -9.32 26.18
N LEU A 155 -4.57 -8.76 25.62
CA LEU A 155 -3.66 -9.48 24.76
C LEU A 155 -2.44 -9.93 25.56
N ASP A 156 -1.83 -11.00 25.10
CA ASP A 156 -0.51 -11.44 25.53
C ASP A 156 0.53 -10.93 24.50
N PRO A 157 1.02 -9.69 24.61
CA PRO A 157 2.02 -9.18 23.68
C PRO A 157 3.34 -9.91 23.89
N PRO A 158 4.13 -10.10 22.82
CA PRO A 158 5.42 -10.72 22.93
C PRO A 158 6.41 -9.85 23.73
N PRO A 159 7.44 -10.44 24.34
CA PRO A 159 8.41 -9.68 25.14
C PRO A 159 9.17 -8.64 24.27
N PRO A 160 9.73 -7.57 24.84
CA PRO A 160 10.43 -6.52 24.05
C PRO A 160 11.59 -7.00 23.16
N ALA A 161 12.21 -8.12 23.55
CA ALA A 161 13.29 -8.78 22.82
C ALA A 161 12.80 -9.69 21.68
N TRP A 162 11.49 -9.85 21.52
CA TRP A 162 10.88 -10.66 20.47
C TRP A 162 11.28 -10.18 19.09
N ARG A 163 11.35 -11.15 18.18
CA ARG A 163 11.93 -10.99 16.86
C ARG A 163 11.02 -11.64 15.84
N LEU A 164 10.71 -10.92 14.76
CA LEU A 164 10.01 -11.51 13.63
C LEU A 164 10.83 -12.66 13.02
N PRO A 165 10.17 -13.71 12.51
CA PRO A 165 10.84 -14.76 11.76
C PRO A 165 11.55 -14.16 10.53
N ARG A 166 12.59 -14.84 10.04
CA ARG A 166 13.39 -14.39 8.87
C ARG A 166 12.65 -14.62 7.55
N LEU A 167 11.46 -14.07 7.43
CA LEU A 167 10.61 -14.11 6.25
C LEU A 167 10.40 -12.69 5.71
N PRO A 168 10.21 -12.51 4.39
CA PRO A 168 9.68 -11.28 3.85
C PRO A 168 8.41 -10.89 4.61
N THR A 169 8.39 -9.70 5.20
CA THR A 169 7.28 -9.25 6.04
C THR A 169 6.85 -7.85 5.62
N LEU A 170 5.56 -7.67 5.36
CA LEU A 170 4.94 -6.36 5.21
C LEU A 170 4.22 -6.02 6.51
N VAL A 171 4.56 -4.88 7.11
CA VAL A 171 3.88 -4.35 8.28
C VAL A 171 3.10 -3.11 7.87
N LEU A 172 1.81 -3.08 8.18
CA LEU A 172 0.87 -2.01 7.84
C LEU A 172 0.36 -1.40 9.15
N HIS A 173 0.45 -0.07 9.29
CA HIS A 173 0.10 0.57 10.56
C HIS A 173 -0.47 1.98 10.39
N GLY A 174 -1.45 2.33 11.23
CA GLY A 174 -2.00 3.68 11.29
C GLY A 174 -1.09 4.62 12.07
N GLU A 175 -0.86 5.83 11.57
CA GLU A 175 -0.08 6.81 12.34
C GLU A 175 -0.79 7.26 13.63
N ALA A 176 -2.12 7.35 13.58
CA ALA A 176 -2.98 7.79 14.68
C ALA A 176 -3.61 6.60 15.43
N ASP A 177 -3.03 5.41 15.33
CA ASP A 177 -3.50 4.21 16.01
C ASP A 177 -3.38 4.35 17.54
N MET A 178 -4.52 4.49 18.22
CA MET A 178 -4.63 4.59 19.68
C MET A 178 -4.74 3.22 20.37
N ILE A 179 -5.02 2.16 19.61
CA ILE A 179 -5.15 0.79 20.14
C ILE A 179 -3.78 0.13 20.24
N ALA A 180 -3.00 0.23 19.17
CA ALA A 180 -1.65 -0.30 19.07
C ALA A 180 -0.72 0.82 18.60
N PRO A 181 -0.10 1.61 19.49
CA PRO A 181 0.75 2.71 19.06
C PRO A 181 1.85 2.27 18.09
N VAL A 182 2.12 3.07 17.06
CA VAL A 182 3.08 2.71 15.99
C VAL A 182 4.55 2.68 16.46
N ARG A 183 4.87 3.29 17.61
CA ARG A 183 6.26 3.45 18.09
C ARG A 183 6.97 2.10 18.34
N PRO A 184 6.42 1.15 19.11
CA PRO A 184 6.98 -0.20 19.23
C PRO A 184 7.16 -0.92 17.89
N VAL A 185 6.23 -0.75 16.95
CA VAL A 185 6.28 -1.38 15.62
C VAL A 185 7.45 -0.82 14.79
N LYS A 186 7.66 0.50 14.80
CA LYS A 186 8.85 1.14 14.19
C LYS A 186 10.15 0.58 14.79
N ALA A 187 10.20 0.38 16.11
CA ALA A 187 11.36 -0.21 16.79
C ALA A 187 11.58 -1.69 16.44
N LEU A 188 10.51 -2.47 16.27
CA LEU A 188 10.57 -3.84 15.78
C LEU A 188 11.16 -3.86 14.35
N VAL A 189 10.55 -3.16 13.39
CA VAL A 189 10.97 -3.20 11.98
C VAL A 189 12.43 -2.76 11.78
N ARG A 190 12.91 -1.76 12.52
CA ARG A 190 14.34 -1.34 12.47
C ARG A 190 15.32 -2.47 12.79
N ARG A 191 14.91 -3.48 13.56
CA ARG A 191 15.72 -4.65 13.95
C ARG A 191 15.58 -5.82 12.95
N HIS A 192 14.72 -5.69 11.94
CA HIS A 192 14.33 -6.76 11.01
C HIS A 192 14.47 -6.33 9.54
N PRO A 193 15.63 -6.57 8.89
CA PRO A 193 15.89 -6.15 7.51
C PRO A 193 14.95 -6.76 6.45
N SER A 194 14.28 -7.86 6.77
CA SER A 194 13.30 -8.54 5.91
C SER A 194 11.89 -7.96 6.05
N ALA A 195 11.67 -7.05 6.99
CA ALA A 195 10.39 -6.39 7.23
C ALA A 195 10.36 -5.00 6.58
N THR A 196 9.26 -4.67 5.91
CA THR A 196 8.97 -3.34 5.37
C THR A 196 7.78 -2.77 6.13
N LEU A 197 7.91 -1.55 6.65
CA LEU A 197 6.82 -0.85 7.33
C LEU A 197 6.19 0.19 6.40
N VAL A 198 4.88 0.16 6.27
CA VAL A 198 4.06 1.19 5.64
C VAL A 198 3.18 1.81 6.70
N VAL A 199 3.31 3.12 6.90
CA VAL A 199 2.48 3.89 7.83
C VAL A 199 1.49 4.73 7.04
N THR A 200 0.20 4.65 7.37
CA THR A 200 -0.84 5.51 6.79
C THR A 200 -0.96 6.82 7.59
N PRO A 201 -0.70 7.99 6.98
CA PRO A 201 -0.76 9.27 7.68
C PRO A 201 -2.16 9.55 8.25
N GLY A 202 -2.21 9.85 9.56
CA GLY A 202 -3.47 9.98 10.30
C GLY A 202 -4.41 8.77 10.20
N GLY A 203 -3.90 7.58 9.85
CA GLY A 203 -4.69 6.35 9.77
C GLY A 203 -4.99 5.76 11.15
N ALA A 204 -6.15 5.11 11.27
CA ALA A 204 -6.63 4.45 12.48
C ALA A 204 -6.08 3.02 12.60
N HIS A 205 -6.58 2.25 13.57
CA HIS A 205 -6.09 0.91 13.89
C HIS A 205 -6.32 -0.12 12.76
N ASP A 206 -7.54 -0.21 12.23
CA ASP A 206 -7.90 -1.15 11.18
C ASP A 206 -7.53 -0.62 9.79
N VAL A 207 -6.23 -0.53 9.54
CA VAL A 207 -5.68 -0.03 8.26
C VAL A 207 -6.13 -0.81 7.03
N LEU A 208 -6.59 -2.06 7.19
CA LEU A 208 -7.11 -2.86 6.08
C LEU A 208 -8.48 -2.35 5.63
N ASN A 209 -9.26 -1.76 6.54
CA ASN A 209 -10.60 -1.23 6.29
C ASN A 209 -10.75 0.29 6.57
N ASP A 210 -9.65 1.00 6.83
CA ASP A 210 -9.62 2.45 7.03
C ASP A 210 -9.79 3.26 5.74
N LYS A 211 -9.91 4.59 5.79
CA LYS A 211 -10.10 5.49 4.64
C LYS A 211 -9.10 5.23 3.50
N ASP A 212 -7.86 4.85 3.83
CA ASP A 212 -6.76 4.59 2.88
C ASP A 212 -6.63 3.12 2.45
N HIS A 213 -7.57 2.26 2.83
CA HIS A 213 -7.68 0.84 2.46
C HIS A 213 -7.39 0.50 0.98
N ARG A 214 -7.67 1.39 0.01
CA ARG A 214 -7.30 1.14 -1.41
C ARG A 214 -5.79 1.17 -1.61
N SER A 215 -5.12 2.18 -1.04
CA SER A 215 -3.67 2.30 -1.05
C SER A 215 -3.02 1.14 -0.31
N VAL A 216 -3.58 0.77 0.85
CA VAL A 216 -3.12 -0.38 1.64
C VAL A 216 -3.22 -1.68 0.84
N ALA A 217 -4.37 -1.96 0.22
CA ALA A 217 -4.55 -3.13 -0.64
C ALA A 217 -3.55 -3.16 -1.80
N ALA A 218 -3.26 -2.02 -2.43
CA ALA A 218 -2.24 -1.95 -3.48
C ALA A 218 -0.83 -2.29 -2.96
N ARG A 219 -0.47 -1.87 -1.73
CA ARG A 219 0.81 -2.25 -1.11
C ARG A 219 0.87 -3.75 -0.82
N ILE A 220 -0.25 -4.36 -0.41
CA ILE A 220 -0.35 -5.81 -0.23
C ILE A 220 -0.09 -6.53 -1.56
N VAL A 221 -0.75 -6.12 -2.65
CA VAL A 221 -0.56 -6.75 -3.97
C VAL A 221 0.91 -6.66 -4.40
N LEU A 222 1.53 -5.47 -4.37
CA LEU A 222 2.95 -5.30 -4.73
C LEU A 222 3.87 -6.19 -3.88
N PHE A 223 3.57 -6.35 -2.60
CA PHE A 223 4.31 -7.26 -1.74
C PHE A 223 4.14 -8.72 -2.18
N LEU A 224 2.90 -9.17 -2.43
CA LEU A 224 2.63 -10.54 -2.89
C LEU A 224 3.31 -10.85 -4.22
N GLU A 225 3.34 -9.90 -5.15
CA GLU A 225 4.03 -10.04 -6.44
C GLU A 225 5.54 -10.23 -6.27
N SER A 226 6.15 -9.52 -5.31
CA SER A 226 7.56 -9.70 -4.98
C SER A 226 7.89 -11.10 -4.46
N LEU A 227 6.90 -11.86 -3.96
CA LEU A 227 7.09 -13.23 -3.48
C LEU A 227 7.09 -14.26 -4.62
N GLY A 228 6.35 -13.98 -5.71
CA GLY A 228 6.13 -14.91 -6.83
C GLY A 228 7.30 -15.06 -7.80
N GLY A 229 8.31 -14.19 -7.76
CA GLY A 229 9.51 -14.28 -8.60
C GLY A 229 10.54 -15.36 -8.20
N ARG A 230 10.19 -16.29 -7.30
CA ARG A 230 11.09 -17.31 -6.76
C ARG A 230 10.83 -18.69 -7.38
N SER A 231 11.12 -18.82 -8.68
CA SER A 231 11.50 -20.10 -9.26
C SER A 231 12.94 -20.44 -8.85
N THR A 232 13.25 -21.73 -8.67
CA THR A 232 14.47 -22.41 -8.19
C THR A 232 15.85 -21.72 -8.40
N PRO A 233 16.83 -22.02 -7.52
CA PRO A 233 18.01 -21.19 -7.28
C PRO A 233 19.08 -21.34 -8.36
N ALA A 234 19.20 -20.35 -9.24
CA ALA A 234 20.49 -20.07 -9.87
C ALA A 234 21.36 -19.32 -8.87
N GLN A 235 22.45 -19.96 -8.45
CA GLN A 235 23.50 -19.37 -7.62
C GLN A 235 23.91 -18.00 -8.17
N ARG A 236 23.56 -16.94 -7.44
CA ARG A 236 24.21 -15.63 -7.57
C ARG A 236 25.12 -15.48 -6.36
N PRO A 237 26.41 -15.13 -6.56
CA PRO A 237 27.43 -15.30 -5.55
C PRO A 237 27.09 -14.50 -4.30
N GLN A 238 27.15 -15.18 -3.15
CA GLN A 238 27.19 -14.53 -1.85
C GLN A 238 28.36 -13.56 -1.86
N ARG A 239 28.06 -12.25 -1.80
CA ARG A 239 29.04 -11.27 -1.37
C ARG A 239 28.72 -10.85 0.05
N ALA A 240 29.76 -10.99 0.86
CA ALA A 240 29.77 -10.79 2.30
C ALA A 240 29.22 -9.42 2.71
N ALA A 241 28.63 -9.41 3.90
CA ALA A 241 28.20 -8.24 4.61
C ALA A 241 29.26 -7.13 4.58
N SER A 242 28.96 -6.05 3.87
CA SER A 242 29.54 -4.74 4.13
C SER A 242 28.41 -3.73 3.99
N GLY A 243 28.35 -2.79 4.93
CA GLY A 243 27.27 -1.82 5.11
C GLY A 243 27.16 -0.84 3.96
N ALA A 244 26.62 -1.30 2.83
CA ALA A 244 26.23 -0.45 1.73
C ALA A 244 24.84 0.12 2.01
N TRP A 245 24.79 1.45 2.15
CA TRP A 245 23.62 2.28 1.91
C TRP A 245 22.75 1.64 0.83
N ARG A 246 21.53 1.20 1.19
CA ARG A 246 20.52 0.87 0.19
C ARG A 246 20.30 2.17 -0.60
N PRO A 247 20.45 2.20 -1.93
CA PRO A 247 20.06 3.38 -2.68
C PRO A 247 18.62 3.67 -2.30
N SER A 248 18.38 4.89 -1.82
CA SER A 248 17.05 5.38 -1.52
C SER A 248 16.17 5.10 -2.73
N VAL A 249 15.13 4.27 -2.54
CA VAL A 249 14.08 4.13 -3.55
C VAL A 249 13.53 5.53 -3.77
N MET A 250 13.79 6.10 -4.93
CA MET A 250 13.17 7.37 -5.33
C MET A 250 11.66 7.12 -5.33
N ASN A 251 10.94 7.78 -4.43
CA ASN A 251 9.50 7.61 -4.29
C ASN A 251 8.78 8.51 -5.30
N ILE A 252 8.81 8.13 -6.57
CA ILE A 252 7.98 8.74 -7.61
C ILE A 252 6.57 8.18 -7.43
N SER A 253 5.57 9.06 -7.30
CA SER A 253 4.20 8.59 -7.18
C SER A 253 3.71 7.99 -8.50
N ALA A 254 2.83 6.98 -8.43
CA ALA A 254 2.19 6.41 -9.61
C ALA A 254 1.45 7.47 -10.45
N ARG A 255 1.02 8.58 -9.83
CA ARG A 255 0.37 9.70 -10.51
C ARG A 255 1.32 10.41 -11.47
N SER A 256 2.55 10.72 -11.01
CA SER A 256 3.60 11.31 -11.85
C SER A 256 4.06 10.36 -12.95
N ASP A 257 4.35 9.10 -12.62
CA ASP A 257 4.80 8.12 -13.61
C ASP A 257 3.78 7.96 -14.75
N TYR A 258 2.50 7.79 -14.43
CA TYR A 258 1.44 7.67 -15.43
C TYR A 258 1.20 8.95 -16.22
N ALA A 259 1.32 10.12 -15.59
CA ALA A 259 1.17 11.40 -16.29
C ALA A 259 2.29 11.60 -17.32
N VAL A 260 3.54 11.31 -16.95
CA VAL A 260 4.70 11.41 -17.85
C VAL A 260 4.57 10.43 -19.02
N ARG A 261 4.21 9.17 -18.75
CA ARG A 261 3.96 8.17 -19.80
C ARG A 261 2.86 8.59 -20.78
N ALA A 262 1.74 9.11 -20.27
CA ALA A 262 0.67 9.61 -21.10
C ALA A 262 1.11 10.81 -21.95
N ALA A 263 1.89 11.73 -21.38
CA ALA A 263 2.43 12.89 -22.08
C ALA A 263 3.43 12.50 -23.18
N ILE A 264 4.31 11.53 -22.93
CA ILE A 264 5.22 10.96 -23.93
C ILE A 264 4.43 10.33 -25.08
N HIS A 265 3.38 9.56 -24.76
CA HIS A 265 2.53 8.95 -25.79
C HIS A 265 1.88 10.02 -26.68
N LEU A 266 1.35 11.09 -26.09
CA LEU A 266 0.78 12.22 -26.84
C LEU A 266 1.84 12.97 -27.66
N ALA A 267 3.06 13.11 -27.14
CA ALA A 267 4.16 13.71 -27.87
C ALA A 267 4.49 12.90 -29.14
N GLY A 268 4.40 11.56 -29.06
CA GLY A 268 4.66 10.67 -30.19
C GLY A 268 3.56 10.65 -31.26
N THR A 269 2.34 11.09 -30.94
CA THR A 269 1.23 11.19 -31.91
C THR A 269 1.10 12.58 -32.56
N GLY A 270 1.91 13.55 -32.11
CA GLY A 270 1.95 14.91 -32.62
C GLY A 270 0.63 15.65 -32.37
N ASP A 271 0.14 16.36 -33.39
CA ASP A 271 -1.11 17.13 -33.32
C ASP A 271 -2.37 16.27 -33.55
N THR A 272 -2.22 14.95 -33.67
CA THR A 272 -3.35 14.04 -33.91
C THR A 272 -4.13 13.81 -32.62
N PRO A 273 -5.43 14.15 -32.56
CA PRO A 273 -6.25 13.89 -31.38
C PRO A 273 -6.27 12.39 -31.04
N THR A 274 -5.77 12.04 -29.86
CA THR A 274 -5.64 10.66 -29.40
C THR A 274 -6.67 10.35 -28.32
N LYS A 275 -7.45 9.29 -28.51
CA LYS A 275 -8.49 8.88 -27.55
C LYS A 275 -7.89 8.42 -26.22
N CYS A 276 -8.57 8.74 -25.12
CA CYS A 276 -8.15 8.37 -23.77
C CYS A 276 -7.96 6.84 -23.64
N GLU A 277 -8.85 6.06 -24.24
CA GLU A 277 -8.81 4.59 -24.27
C GLU A 277 -7.58 4.06 -25.00
N THR A 278 -7.13 4.74 -26.06
CA THR A 278 -5.92 4.37 -26.80
C THR A 278 -4.68 4.59 -25.96
N ILE A 279 -4.58 5.76 -25.30
CA ILE A 279 -3.47 6.09 -24.40
C ILE A 279 -3.43 5.10 -23.22
N ALA A 280 -4.59 4.82 -22.61
CA ALA A 280 -4.73 3.88 -21.50
C ALA A 280 -4.21 2.49 -21.84
N ARG A 281 -4.57 1.96 -23.02
CA ARG A 281 -4.08 0.65 -23.49
C ARG A 281 -2.60 0.68 -23.82
N ALA A 282 -2.13 1.72 -24.49
CA ALA A 282 -0.74 1.82 -24.94
C ALA A 282 0.26 1.94 -23.79
N GLN A 283 -0.15 2.54 -22.67
CA GLN A 283 0.70 2.79 -21.50
C GLN A 283 0.37 1.90 -20.29
N ASP A 284 -0.60 0.98 -20.43
CA ASP A 284 -1.12 0.13 -19.34
C ASP A 284 -1.57 0.94 -18.11
N ILE A 285 -2.38 1.98 -18.36
CA ILE A 285 -2.89 2.89 -17.32
C ILE A 285 -4.40 2.66 -17.14
N PRO A 286 -4.91 2.50 -15.91
CA PRO A 286 -6.35 2.41 -15.67
C PRO A 286 -7.11 3.62 -16.22
N LEU A 287 -8.09 3.38 -17.10
CA LEU A 287 -8.80 4.42 -17.85
C LEU A 287 -9.42 5.51 -16.95
N THR A 288 -10.03 5.13 -15.84
CA THR A 288 -10.63 6.07 -14.88
C THR A 288 -9.59 6.98 -14.24
N PHE A 289 -8.40 6.45 -13.98
CA PHE A 289 -7.29 7.21 -13.42
C PHE A 289 -6.70 8.17 -14.46
N LEU A 290 -6.49 7.68 -15.69
CA LEU A 290 -5.97 8.49 -16.80
C LEU A 290 -6.86 9.70 -17.11
N ASN A 291 -8.19 9.54 -17.07
CA ASN A 291 -9.12 10.65 -17.25
C ASN A 291 -8.87 11.80 -16.26
N GLY A 292 -8.56 11.48 -14.99
CA GLY A 292 -8.20 12.47 -13.98
C GLY A 292 -6.86 13.15 -14.28
N LEU A 293 -5.87 12.42 -14.78
CA LEU A 293 -4.57 12.97 -15.15
C LEU A 293 -4.68 13.92 -16.34
N LEU A 294 -5.35 13.50 -17.41
CA LEU A 294 -5.56 14.32 -18.60
C LEU A 294 -6.38 15.58 -18.28
N GLY A 295 -7.30 15.50 -17.33
CA GLY A 295 -7.99 16.67 -16.78
C GLY A 295 -7.03 17.67 -16.13
N SER A 296 -6.11 17.20 -15.27
CA SER A 296 -5.08 18.03 -14.64
C SER A 296 -4.10 18.64 -15.65
N LEU A 297 -3.63 17.84 -16.61
CA LEU A 297 -2.73 18.31 -17.69
C LEU A 297 -3.42 19.38 -18.56
N ARG A 298 -4.72 19.22 -18.82
CA ARG A 298 -5.51 20.22 -19.55
C ARG A 298 -5.63 21.52 -18.76
N GLN A 299 -5.92 21.44 -17.46
CA GLN A 299 -6.01 22.61 -16.59
C GLN A 299 -4.68 23.38 -16.51
N ALA A 300 -3.55 22.66 -16.53
CA ALA A 300 -2.22 23.24 -16.59
C ALA A 300 -1.82 23.77 -17.99
N GLY A 301 -2.69 23.64 -19.00
CA GLY A 301 -2.40 24.09 -20.36
C GLY A 301 -1.34 23.27 -21.09
N LEU A 302 -1.10 22.03 -20.67
CA LEU A 302 -0.12 21.13 -21.30
C LEU A 302 -0.73 20.29 -22.43
N VAL A 303 -2.04 20.02 -22.36
CA VAL A 303 -2.77 19.29 -23.40
C VAL A 303 -4.05 20.02 -23.80
N HIS A 304 -4.41 19.88 -25.07
CA HIS A 304 -5.74 20.22 -25.56
C HIS A 304 -6.64 18.99 -25.48
N SER A 305 -7.96 19.23 -25.55
CA SER A 305 -8.95 18.16 -25.57
C SER A 305 -10.12 18.54 -26.46
N GLN A 306 -10.56 17.61 -27.29
CA GLN A 306 -11.77 17.74 -28.11
C GLN A 306 -12.73 16.58 -27.83
N ARG A 307 -14.02 16.90 -27.75
CA ARG A 307 -15.08 15.88 -27.63
C ARG A 307 -15.57 15.47 -29.03
N GLY A 308 -16.01 14.23 -29.18
CA GLY A 308 -16.60 13.72 -30.41
C GLY A 308 -16.00 12.37 -30.84
N CYS A 309 -16.51 11.79 -31.92
CA CYS A 309 -16.03 10.54 -32.50
C CYS A 309 -14.57 10.61 -32.97
N GLU A 310 -14.17 11.78 -33.49
CA GLU A 310 -12.79 12.16 -33.87
C GLU A 310 -12.08 12.97 -32.77
N GLY A 311 -12.68 13.05 -31.58
CA GLY A 311 -12.12 13.78 -30.45
C GLY A 311 -11.01 13.00 -29.73
N GLY A 312 -10.25 13.71 -28.91
CA GLY A 312 -9.14 13.15 -28.16
C GLY A 312 -8.32 14.24 -27.48
N TYR A 313 -7.12 13.87 -27.05
CA TYR A 313 -6.13 14.75 -26.46
C TYR A 313 -4.90 14.84 -27.36
N TRP A 314 -4.24 15.99 -27.35
CA TRP A 314 -2.94 16.22 -28.00
C TRP A 314 -2.19 17.30 -27.20
N LEU A 315 -0.90 17.46 -27.43
CA LEU A 315 -0.13 18.47 -26.70
C LEU A 315 -0.59 19.89 -27.06
N ALA A 316 -0.64 20.77 -26.05
CA ALA A 316 -0.99 22.17 -26.27
C ALA A 316 0.21 23.02 -26.74
N ARG A 317 1.42 22.48 -26.62
CA ARG A 317 2.70 23.11 -26.96
C ARG A 317 3.67 22.07 -27.51
N PRO A 318 4.71 22.46 -28.26
CA PRO A 318 5.73 21.53 -28.77
C PRO A 318 6.38 20.73 -27.63
N ALA A 319 6.73 19.47 -27.91
CA ALA A 319 7.29 18.52 -26.95
C ALA A 319 8.65 18.98 -26.36
N GLU A 320 9.38 19.81 -27.11
CA GLU A 320 10.64 20.45 -26.72
C GLU A 320 10.43 21.52 -25.64
N SER A 321 9.20 22.00 -25.47
CA SER A 321 8.86 23.09 -24.55
C SER A 321 8.11 22.62 -23.29
N ILE A 322 7.88 21.31 -23.16
CA ILE A 322 7.21 20.69 -22.02
C ILE A 322 8.23 19.83 -21.28
N SER A 323 8.60 20.25 -20.07
CA SER A 323 9.52 19.49 -19.22
C SER A 323 8.81 18.39 -18.43
N VAL A 324 9.58 17.41 -17.95
CA VAL A 324 9.08 16.40 -16.99
C VAL A 324 8.57 17.09 -15.71
N ALA A 325 9.27 18.14 -15.26
CA ALA A 325 8.84 18.95 -14.13
C ALA A 325 7.46 19.58 -14.35
N ASP A 326 7.15 20.07 -15.56
CA ASP A 326 5.82 20.65 -15.86
C ASP A 326 4.71 19.62 -15.73
N VAL A 327 4.94 18.42 -16.28
CA VAL A 327 3.96 17.32 -16.21
C VAL A 327 3.73 16.88 -14.77
N MET A 328 4.80 16.66 -14.01
CA MET A 328 4.71 16.26 -12.60
C MET A 328 4.02 17.35 -11.76
N ARG A 329 4.37 18.62 -11.98
CA ARG A 329 3.78 19.76 -11.26
C ARG A 329 2.30 19.92 -11.55
N ALA A 330 1.86 19.65 -12.78
CA ALA A 330 0.46 19.69 -13.16
C ALA A 330 -0.39 18.64 -12.41
N VAL A 331 0.19 17.50 -12.03
CA VAL A 331 -0.57 16.40 -11.39
C VAL A 331 -0.40 16.33 -9.88
N GLU A 332 0.75 16.73 -9.33
CA GLU A 332 1.06 16.64 -7.90
C GLU A 332 1.22 17.97 -7.18
N GLY A 333 1.41 19.08 -7.90
CA GLY A 333 1.80 20.35 -7.29
C GLY A 333 3.33 20.43 -7.07
N PRO A 334 3.82 21.13 -6.03
CA PRO A 334 5.25 21.31 -5.79
C PRO A 334 6.02 19.96 -5.68
N LEU A 335 7.18 19.87 -6.33
CA LEU A 335 7.85 18.60 -6.68
C LEU A 335 8.65 17.95 -5.54
N ALA A 336 8.79 18.60 -4.37
CA ALA A 336 9.37 17.95 -3.21
C ALA A 336 8.70 18.37 -1.90
N ALA A 337 8.44 17.35 -1.06
CA ALA A 337 8.03 17.51 0.32
C ALA A 337 9.02 16.77 1.22
N VAL A 338 9.46 17.41 2.29
CA VAL A 338 10.23 16.78 3.37
C VAL A 338 9.31 16.66 4.58
N GLN A 339 9.15 15.45 5.11
CA GLN A 339 8.19 15.14 6.19
C GLN A 339 6.73 15.54 5.88
N GLY A 340 6.33 15.51 4.59
CA GLY A 340 4.96 15.86 4.19
C GLY A 340 4.67 17.37 4.10
N GLY A 341 5.69 18.23 4.25
CA GLY A 341 5.60 19.67 4.01
C GLY A 341 6.68 20.17 3.04
N ALA A 342 6.54 21.38 2.49
CA ALA A 342 7.59 21.94 1.64
C ALA A 342 8.87 22.17 2.48
N PRO A 343 10.07 21.88 1.96
CA PRO A 343 11.34 22.15 2.64
C PRO A 343 11.49 23.57 3.20
N GLY A 344 10.84 24.56 2.55
CA GLY A 344 10.79 25.95 3.04
C GLY A 344 10.01 26.14 4.34
N ASP A 345 9.06 25.26 4.65
CA ASP A 345 8.17 25.33 5.82
C ASP A 345 8.73 24.61 7.04
N LEU A 346 9.90 23.96 6.90
CA LEU A 346 10.55 23.26 7.99
C LEU A 346 11.23 24.24 8.95
N ALA A 347 10.87 24.16 10.23
CA ALA A 347 11.55 24.87 11.31
C ALA A 347 12.50 23.91 12.05
N TYR A 348 13.80 24.15 11.93
CA TYR A 348 14.82 23.51 12.77
C TYR A 348 15.33 24.51 13.80
N THR A 349 15.64 24.05 15.01
CA THR A 349 16.15 24.87 16.12
C THR A 349 17.58 24.48 16.48
N GLY A 350 18.29 25.37 17.18
CA GLY A 350 19.66 25.15 17.62
C GLY A 350 20.66 24.96 16.47
N ASP A 351 21.58 24.02 16.63
CA ASP A 351 22.67 23.73 15.69
C ASP A 351 22.18 23.12 14.37
N ALA A 352 20.93 22.65 14.32
CA ALA A 352 20.33 22.03 13.14
C ALA A 352 19.70 23.03 12.15
N ARG A 353 19.69 24.34 12.45
CA ARG A 353 19.13 25.40 11.57
C ARG A 353 19.60 25.32 10.10
N PRO A 354 20.89 25.07 9.80
CA PRO A 354 21.36 24.99 8.41
C PRO A 354 20.77 23.83 7.60
N LEU A 355 20.16 22.82 8.25
CA LEU A 355 19.57 21.68 7.53
C LEU A 355 18.42 22.12 6.62
N ARG A 356 17.67 23.16 6.98
CA ARG A 356 16.62 23.73 6.13
C ARG A 356 17.17 24.12 4.76
N ASP A 357 18.27 24.85 4.74
CA ASP A 357 18.88 25.36 3.52
C ASP A 357 19.42 24.21 2.65
N VAL A 358 19.94 23.15 3.28
CA VAL A 358 20.33 21.91 2.59
C VAL A 358 19.14 21.24 1.91
N TRP A 359 18.01 21.10 2.59
CA TRP A 359 16.81 20.50 2.01
C TRP A 359 16.21 21.32 0.87
N VAL A 360 16.18 22.64 1.02
CA VAL A 360 15.75 23.56 -0.04
C VAL A 360 16.69 23.48 -1.24
N ALA A 361 18.01 23.44 -1.02
CA ALA A 361 18.99 23.30 -2.09
C ALA A 361 18.83 21.97 -2.83
N LEU A 362 18.62 20.87 -2.10
CA LEU A 362 18.40 19.55 -2.69
C LEU A 362 17.12 19.48 -3.53
N GLN A 363 16.02 20.04 -3.02
CA GLN A 363 14.77 20.16 -3.79
C GLN A 363 15.00 20.94 -5.08
N ARG A 364 15.60 22.13 -4.99
CA ARG A 364 15.86 22.97 -6.17
C ARG A 364 16.77 22.28 -7.17
N SER A 365 17.76 21.52 -6.70
CA SER A 365 18.63 20.74 -7.58
C SER A 365 17.84 19.66 -8.32
N LEU A 366 16.94 18.95 -7.64
CA LEU A 366 16.10 17.93 -8.26
C LEU A 366 15.11 18.54 -9.26
N GLU A 367 14.46 19.64 -8.88
CA GLU A 367 13.56 20.39 -9.76
C GLU A 367 14.29 20.88 -11.02
N SER A 368 15.47 21.48 -10.85
CA SER A 368 16.28 21.96 -11.97
C SER A 368 16.69 20.83 -12.92
N MET A 369 17.03 19.64 -12.40
CA MET A 369 17.33 18.48 -13.25
C MET A 369 16.10 18.04 -14.06
N LEU A 370 14.92 17.98 -13.44
CA LEU A 370 13.68 17.57 -14.12
C LEU A 370 13.19 18.62 -15.13
N GLU A 371 13.52 19.89 -14.92
CA GLU A 371 13.22 20.99 -15.85
C GLU A 371 14.06 20.92 -17.14
N GLN A 372 15.25 20.32 -17.09
CA GLN A 372 16.11 20.13 -18.27
C GLN A 372 15.64 18.98 -19.18
N VAL A 373 14.85 18.03 -18.65
CA VAL A 373 14.36 16.88 -19.42
C VAL A 373 13.01 17.22 -20.02
N THR A 374 12.91 17.20 -21.34
CA THR A 374 11.69 17.50 -22.10
C THR A 374 11.03 16.23 -22.59
N LEU A 375 9.76 16.32 -23.00
CA LEU A 375 9.09 15.18 -23.65
C LEU A 375 9.82 14.75 -24.93
N ARG A 376 10.44 15.70 -25.65
CA ARG A 376 11.26 15.39 -26.83
C ARG A 376 12.49 14.55 -26.47
N HIS A 377 13.23 14.91 -25.41
CA HIS A 377 14.37 14.12 -24.93
C HIS A 377 13.97 12.67 -24.62
N LEU A 378 12.80 12.47 -24.00
CA LEU A 378 12.29 11.14 -23.67
C LEU A 378 11.82 10.33 -24.88
N LEU A 379 11.23 10.98 -25.88
CA LEU A 379 10.83 10.34 -27.14
C LEU A 379 12.04 9.84 -27.94
N ASP A 380 13.10 10.64 -27.97
CA ASP A 380 14.29 10.34 -28.77
C ASP A 380 15.26 9.39 -28.09
N GLY A 381 15.11 9.22 -26.77
CA GLY A 381 16.12 8.56 -25.95
C GLY A 381 17.40 9.38 -25.81
N ASP A 382 17.36 10.66 -26.15
CA ASP A 382 18.49 11.59 -26.08
C ASP A 382 18.34 12.48 -24.85
N LEU A 383 18.89 12.00 -23.72
CA LEU A 383 18.82 12.71 -22.45
C LEU A 383 19.91 13.79 -22.37
N PRO A 384 19.66 14.93 -21.72
CA PRO A 384 20.68 15.97 -21.52
C PRO A 384 21.97 15.41 -20.91
N ASP A 385 23.12 15.89 -21.41
CA ASP A 385 24.45 15.45 -20.96
C ASP A 385 24.63 15.55 -19.43
N ASP A 386 24.08 16.60 -18.83
CA ASP A 386 24.08 16.80 -17.38
C ASP A 386 23.47 15.60 -16.65
N LEU A 387 22.34 15.07 -17.13
CA LEU A 387 21.70 13.90 -16.56
C LEU A 387 22.47 12.61 -16.88
N LEU A 388 22.98 12.48 -18.11
CA LEU A 388 23.79 11.33 -18.52
C LEU A 388 25.07 11.18 -17.68
N ARG A 389 25.69 12.31 -17.25
CA ARG A 389 26.83 12.32 -16.33
C ARG A 389 26.50 11.69 -14.98
N HIS A 390 25.28 11.88 -14.48
CA HIS A 390 24.81 11.26 -13.23
C HIS A 390 24.48 9.77 -13.42
N ILE A 391 23.96 9.36 -14.58
CA ILE A 391 23.60 7.97 -14.88
C ILE A 391 24.82 7.09 -15.11
N LYS A 392 25.81 7.59 -15.89
CA LYS A 392 26.99 6.80 -16.27
C LYS A 392 28.01 6.67 -15.13
N GLY A 393 27.75 7.29 -13.97
CA GLY A 393 28.70 7.41 -12.87
C GLY A 393 29.96 8.10 -13.36
N ALA A 394 29.97 9.43 -13.39
CA ALA A 394 31.20 10.14 -13.76
C ALA A 394 32.38 9.72 -12.86
N PRO A 395 33.60 9.66 -13.43
CA PRO A 395 34.83 9.26 -12.72
C PRO A 395 35.16 10.12 -11.50
#